data_AF-A0A7S0AI77-F1
#
_entry.id   AF-A0A7S0AI77-F1
#
_cell.length_a   1.000
_cell.length_b   1.000
_cell.length_c   1.000
_cell.angle_alpha   90.00
_cell.angle_beta   90.00
_cell.angle_gamma   90.00
#
_symmetry.space_group_name_H-M   'P 1'
#
loop_
_entity.id
_entity.type
_entity.pdbx_description
1 polymer ?
#
loop_
_entity_poly.entity_id
_entity_poly.type
_entity_poly.pdbx_seq_one_letter_code
_entity_poly.pdbx_strand_id
1 'polypeptide(L)'
;ESFSNLIESMWTLWIMVTTANYPDVMMPAYNENPLAALYFVSFMVISFFFIMGVVLASVVNSYQNDDDMRKAKIRELRQNNLQQAFQLLDRGEEGWVGRETIMSV
;
A
#
# COMPACT_ATOMS: atom_id res chain seq x y z
N GLU A 1 -25.35 -19.58 20.72
CA GLU A 1 -26.11 -18.45 20.15
C GLU A 1 -25.16 -17.42 19.53
N SER A 2 -24.69 -17.63 18.29
CA SER A 2 -23.84 -16.65 17.57
C SER A 2 -24.42 -16.17 16.24
N PHE A 3 -25.64 -16.62 15.91
CA PHE A 3 -26.34 -16.31 14.65
C PHE A 3 -27.76 -15.80 14.91
N SER A 4 -27.98 -15.18 16.07
CA SER A 4 -29.27 -14.60 16.47
C SER A 4 -29.67 -13.46 15.55
N ASN A 5 -28.69 -12.69 15.07
CA ASN A 5 -28.88 -11.56 14.16
C ASN A 5 -27.86 -11.58 13.01
N LEU A 6 -28.28 -11.12 11.83
CA LEU A 6 -27.40 -11.00 10.65
C LEU A 6 -26.18 -10.12 10.94
N ILE A 7 -26.37 -9.01 11.65
CA ILE A 7 -25.31 -8.05 11.99
C ILE A 7 -24.27 -8.68 12.90
N GLU A 8 -24.69 -9.47 13.88
CA GLU A 8 -23.81 -10.20 14.81
C GLU A 8 -22.98 -11.26 14.08
N SER A 9 -23.60 -11.93 13.09
CA SER A 9 -22.93 -12.89 12.22
C SER A 9 -21.88 -12.22 11.34
N MET A 10 -22.21 -11.05 10.77
CA MET A 10 -21.27 -10.24 9.97
C MET A 10 -20.09 -9.73 10.80
N TRP A 11 -20.35 -9.28 12.03
CA TRP A 11 -19.32 -8.84 12.97
C TRP A 11 -18.37 -9.99 13.31
N THR A 12 -18.92 -11.16 13.61
CA THR A 12 -18.16 -12.38 13.86
C THR A 12 -17.26 -12.77 12.68
N LEU A 13 -17.79 -12.70 11.45
CA LEU A 13 -17.02 -12.94 10.22
C LEU A 13 -15.92 -11.91 9.99
N TRP A 14 -16.20 -10.62 10.22
CA TRP A 14 -15.22 -9.55 10.13
C TRP A 14 -14.02 -9.79 11.06
N ILE A 15 -14.29 -10.21 12.29
CA ILE A 15 -13.19 -10.46 13.23
C ILE A 15 -12.41 -11.74 12.88
N MET A 16 -13.07 -12.74 12.29
CA MET A 16 -12.34 -13.90 11.76
C MET A 16 -11.40 -13.53 10.60
N VAL A 17 -11.79 -12.57 9.75
CA VAL A 17 -10.92 -12.05 8.69
C VAL A 17 -9.66 -11.37 9.26
N THR A 18 -9.74 -10.77 10.45
CA THR A 18 -8.59 -10.16 11.12
C THR A 18 -7.81 -11.13 12.01
N THR A 19 -8.21 -12.41 12.10
CA THR A 19 -7.63 -13.45 12.99
C THR A 19 -7.56 -13.08 14.46
N ALA A 20 -8.19 -12.00 14.91
CA ALA A 20 -7.96 -11.46 16.25
C ALA A 20 -8.50 -12.35 17.38
N ASN A 21 -9.31 -13.39 17.07
CA ASN A 21 -9.96 -14.24 18.07
C ASN A 21 -10.34 -15.64 17.54
N TYR A 22 -9.40 -16.28 16.83
CA TYR A 22 -9.48 -17.73 16.63
C TYR A 22 -8.70 -18.45 17.75
N PRO A 23 -9.30 -19.38 18.53
CA PRO A 23 -10.48 -20.21 18.23
C PRO A 23 -11.77 -19.88 18.99
N ASP A 24 -11.82 -18.85 19.83
CA ASP A 24 -12.95 -18.57 20.74
C ASP A 24 -14.30 -18.37 20.04
N VAL A 25 -14.27 -17.87 18.81
CA VAL A 25 -15.46 -17.68 17.96
C VAL A 25 -15.96 -18.99 17.33
N MET A 26 -15.04 -19.92 17.05
CA MET A 26 -15.32 -21.15 16.31
C MET A 26 -15.71 -22.31 17.23
N MET A 27 -15.15 -22.34 18.45
CA MET A 27 -15.34 -23.42 19.43
C MET A 27 -16.81 -23.75 19.74
N PRO A 28 -17.74 -22.78 19.89
CA PRO A 28 -19.15 -23.09 20.15
C PRO A 28 -19.80 -23.90 19.02
N ALA A 29 -19.55 -23.51 17.76
CA ALA A 29 -20.10 -24.20 16.58
C ALA A 29 -19.41 -25.54 16.32
N TYR A 30 -18.12 -25.65 16.64
CA TYR A 30 -17.36 -26.91 16.53
C TYR A 30 -17.85 -27.96 17.53
N ASN A 31 -18.16 -27.54 18.77
CA ASN A 31 -18.66 -28.44 19.82
C ASN A 31 -20.06 -28.99 19.51
N GLU A 32 -20.86 -28.27 18.72
CA GLU A 32 -22.17 -28.74 18.25
C GLU A 32 -22.07 -29.68 17.04
N ASN A 33 -21.22 -29.36 16.06
CA ASN A 33 -20.97 -30.22 14.91
C ASN A 33 -19.54 -30.08 14.38
N PRO A 34 -18.72 -31.16 14.37
CA PRO A 34 -17.34 -31.11 13.89
C PRO A 34 -17.24 -30.73 12.40
N LEU A 35 -18.29 -30.93 11.59
CA LEU A 35 -18.33 -30.50 10.19
C LEU A 35 -18.38 -28.98 10.02
N ALA A 36 -18.76 -28.22 11.05
CA ALA A 36 -18.72 -26.77 11.03
C ALA A 36 -17.29 -26.23 10.87
N ALA A 37 -16.27 -27.02 11.25
CA ALA A 37 -14.87 -26.64 11.04
C ALA A 37 -14.51 -26.43 9.58
N LEU A 38 -15.09 -27.21 8.67
CA LEU A 38 -14.80 -27.12 7.25
C LEU A 38 -15.23 -25.76 6.67
N TYR A 39 -16.35 -25.22 7.16
CA TYR A 39 -16.83 -23.90 6.76
C TYR A 39 -15.84 -22.81 7.19
N PHE A 40 -15.44 -22.77 8.46
CA PHE A 40 -14.55 -21.73 8.96
C PHE A 40 -13.15 -21.81 8.33
N VAL A 41 -12.61 -23.01 8.16
CA VAL A 41 -11.30 -23.21 7.54
C VAL A 41 -11.31 -22.78 6.07
N SER A 42 -12.32 -23.19 5.30
CA SER A 42 -12.43 -22.78 3.89
C SER A 42 -12.63 -21.27 3.74
N PHE A 43 -13.46 -20.65 4.59
CA PHE A 43 -13.65 -19.20 4.62
C PHE A 43 -12.36 -18.44 4.96
N MET A 44 -11.58 -18.93 5.94
CA MET A 44 -10.29 -18.32 6.28
C MET A 44 -9.30 -18.44 5.12
N VAL A 45 -9.15 -19.61 4.52
CA VAL A 45 -8.25 -19.81 3.37
C VAL A 45 -8.61 -18.87 2.23
N ILE A 46 -9.89 -18.75 1.88
CA ILE A 46 -10.33 -17.84 0.82
C ILE A 46 -10.03 -16.38 1.18
N SER A 47 -10.38 -15.95 2.40
CA SER A 47 -10.21 -14.56 2.82
C SER A 47 -8.75 -14.14 2.90
N PHE A 48 -7.87 -15.00 3.43
CA PHE A 48 -6.45 -14.69 3.58
C PHE A 48 -5.68 -14.75 2.25
N PHE A 49 -5.90 -15.77 1.44
CA PHE A 49 -5.10 -15.94 0.22
C PHE A 49 -5.62 -15.11 -0.96
N PHE A 50 -6.94 -14.92 -1.07
CA PHE A 50 -7.52 -14.19 -2.19
C PHE A 50 -7.82 -12.74 -1.81
N ILE A 51 -8.66 -12.51 -0.78
CA ILE A 51 -9.15 -11.16 -0.48
C ILE A 51 -7.99 -10.27 -0.03
N MET A 52 -7.22 -10.69 0.98
CA MET A 52 -6.06 -9.90 1.43
C MET A 52 -4.99 -9.76 0.33
N GLY A 53 -4.80 -10.79 -0.49
CA GLY A 53 -3.88 -10.73 -1.64
C GLY A 53 -4.26 -9.65 -2.65
N VAL A 54 -5.55 -9.57 -3.02
CA VAL A 54 -6.07 -8.56 -3.94
C VAL A 54 -6.02 -7.16 -3.32
N VAL A 55 -6.40 -7.02 -2.05
CA VAL A 55 -6.33 -5.73 -1.33
C VAL A 55 -4.88 -5.23 -1.29
N LEU A 56 -3.92 -6.09 -0.91
CA LEU A 56 -2.51 -5.74 -0.88
C LEU A 56 -2.01 -5.31 -2.26
N ALA A 57 -2.34 -6.07 -3.31
CA ALA A 57 -1.94 -5.74 -4.67
C ALA A 57 -2.48 -4.36 -5.11
N SER A 58 -3.74 -4.05 -4.80
CA SER A 58 -4.34 -2.76 -5.12
C SER A 58 -3.66 -1.60 -4.39
N VAL A 59 -3.39 -1.76 -3.08
CA VAL A 59 -2.74 -0.72 -2.28
C VAL A 59 -1.31 -0.48 -2.75
N VAL A 60 -0.56 -1.56 -2.99
CA VAL A 60 0.82 -1.48 -3.49
C VAL A 60 0.88 -0.83 -4.86
N ASN A 61 -0.03 -1.18 -5.77
CA ASN A 61 -0.09 -0.56 -7.11
C ASN A 61 -0.37 0.95 -7.02
N SER A 62 -1.31 1.37 -6.16
CA SER A 62 -1.58 2.79 -5.91
C SER A 62 -0.36 3.50 -5.34
N TYR A 63 0.32 2.90 -4.36
CA TYR A 63 1.51 3.47 -3.74
C TYR A 63 2.67 3.61 -4.73
N GLN A 64 2.91 2.60 -5.56
CA GLN A 64 3.96 2.63 -6.58
C GLN A 64 3.69 3.74 -7.60
N ASN A 65 2.45 3.89 -8.07
CA ASN A 65 2.08 4.95 -8.99
C ASN A 65 2.36 6.36 -8.40
N ASP A 66 1.98 6.58 -7.13
CA ASP A 66 2.22 7.86 -6.46
C ASP A 66 3.72 8.13 -6.22
N ASP A 67 4.50 7.09 -5.89
CA ASP A 67 5.94 7.20 -5.71
C ASP A 67 6.66 7.53 -7.03
N ASP A 68 6.25 6.90 -8.14
CA ASP A 68 6.81 7.17 -9.47
C ASP A 68 6.48 8.59 -9.94
N MET A 69 5.25 9.06 -9.74
CA MET A 69 4.88 10.44 -10.03
C MET A 69 5.71 11.44 -9.19
N ARG A 70 5.93 11.14 -7.91
CA ARG A 70 6.74 11.99 -7.02
C ARG A 70 8.20 12.04 -7.49
N LYS A 71 8.79 10.90 -7.85
CA LYS A 71 10.15 10.83 -8.38
C LYS A 71 10.29 11.60 -9.70
N ALA A 72 9.32 11.46 -10.60
CA ALA A 72 9.30 12.19 -11.86
C ALA A 72 9.28 13.71 -11.62
N LYS A 73 8.41 14.18 -10.73
CA LYS A 73 8.33 15.60 -10.36
C LYS A 73 9.62 16.13 -9.74
N ILE A 74 10.24 15.36 -8.84
CA ILE A 74 11.53 15.74 -8.24
C ILE A 74 12.63 15.82 -9.30
N ARG A 75 12.66 14.87 -10.25
CA ARG A 75 13.62 14.88 -11.34
C ARG A 75 13.45 16.12 -12.22
N GLU A 76 12.22 16.46 -12.59
CA GLU A 76 11.90 17.65 -13.37
C GLU A 76 12.32 18.93 -12.62
N LEU A 77 11.96 19.07 -11.34
CA LEU A 77 12.38 20.20 -10.51
C LEU A 77 13.90 20.32 -10.43
N ARG A 78 14.60 19.20 -10.25
CA ARG A 78 16.06 19.18 -10.19
C ARG A 78 16.68 19.63 -11.52
N GLN A 79 16.15 19.16 -12.64
CA GLN A 79 16.62 19.56 -13.97
C GLN A 79 16.38 21.05 -14.22
N ASN A 80 15.18 21.55 -13.92
CA ASN A 80 14.82 22.96 -14.08
C ASN A 80 15.69 23.86 -13.19
N ASN A 81 15.88 23.50 -11.92
CA ASN A 81 16.71 24.29 -11.00
C ASN A 81 18.18 24.30 -11.43
N LEU A 82 18.73 23.16 -11.88
CA LEU A 82 20.10 23.11 -12.40
C LEU A 82 20.26 23.92 -13.68
N GLN A 83 19.27 23.89 -14.57
CA GLN A 83 19.29 24.67 -15.81
C GLN A 83 19.22 26.17 -15.52
N GLN A 84 18.36 26.60 -14.58
CA GLN A 84 18.30 28.00 -14.15
C GLN A 84 19.60 28.43 -13.48
N ALA A 85 20.17 27.60 -12.60
CA ALA A 85 21.46 27.90 -11.97
C ALA A 85 22.59 28.01 -13.00
N PHE A 86 22.58 27.15 -14.03
CA PHE A 86 23.54 27.22 -15.13
C PHE A 86 23.39 28.49 -15.96
N GLN A 87 22.16 28.87 -16.32
CA GLN A 87 21.88 30.11 -17.05
C GLN A 87 22.31 31.37 -16.28
N LEU A 88 22.21 31.37 -14.95
CA LEU A 88 22.72 32.47 -14.12
C LEU A 88 24.25 32.56 -14.11
N LEU A 89 24.96 31.44 -14.30
CA LEU A 89 26.42 31.39 -14.37
C LEU A 89 26.94 31.70 -15.78
N ASP A 90 26.21 31.30 -16.82
CA ASP A 90 26.53 31.55 -18.22
C ASP A 90 26.00 32.92 -18.69
N ARG A 91 26.59 34.00 -18.17
CA ARG A 91 26.19 35.38 -18.51
C ARG A 91 26.36 35.74 -20.00
N GLY A 92 27.14 34.97 -20.75
CA GLY A 92 27.41 35.19 -22.17
C GLY A 92 26.53 34.38 -23.11
N GLU A 93 25.67 33.49 -22.59
CA GLU A 93 24.90 32.51 -23.37
C GLU A 93 25.77 31.65 -24.31
N GLU A 94 27.02 31.38 -23.92
CA GLU A 94 27.96 30.63 -24.75
C GLU A 94 27.68 29.12 -24.72
N GLY A 95 26.89 28.64 -23.76
CA GLY A 95 26.57 27.23 -23.56
C GLY A 95 27.61 26.48 -22.74
N TRP A 96 28.60 27.17 -22.18
CA TRP A 96 29.61 26.64 -21.26
C TRP A 96 29.95 27.67 -20.18
N VAL A 97 30.39 27.19 -19.01
CA VAL A 97 30.87 28.05 -17.92
C VAL A 97 32.38 27.86 -17.76
N GLY A 98 33.13 28.94 -17.95
CA GLY A 98 34.59 28.96 -17.78
C GLY A 98 35.02 28.80 -16.32
N ARG A 99 36.26 28.33 -16.10
CA ARG A 99 36.79 28.06 -14.75
C ARG A 99 36.95 29.34 -13.93
N GLU A 100 37.27 30.44 -14.58
CA GLU A 100 37.38 31.78 -14.00
C GLU A 100 36.07 32.24 -13.36
N THR A 101 34.93 32.01 -14.02
CA THR A 101 33.61 32.33 -13.50
C THR A 101 33.28 31.48 -12.28
N ILE A 102 33.58 30.17 -12.31
CA ILE A 102 33.36 29.24 -11.20
C ILE A 102 34.19 29.61 -9.96
N MET A 103 35.46 30.02 -10.16
CA MET A 103 36.33 30.40 -9.04
C MET A 103 36.04 31.79 -8.47
N SER A 104 35.21 32.59 -9.15
CA SER A 104 34.83 33.95 -8.73
C SER A 104 33.54 34.03 -7.92
N VAL A 105 32.75 32.95 -7.89
CA VAL A 105 31.52 32.80 -7.09
C VAL A 105 31.86 32.26 -5.72
#